data_AF-A0A554KDJ9-F1
#
_entry.id   AF-A0A554KDJ9-F1
#
_cell.length_a   1.000
_cell.length_b   1.000
_cell.length_c   1.000
_cell.angle_alpha   90.00
_cell.angle_beta   90.00
_cell.angle_gamma   90.00
#
_symmetry.space_group_name_H-M   'P 1'
#
loop_
_entity.id
_entity.type
_entity.pdbx_description
1 polymer ?
#
loop_
_entity_poly.entity_id
_entity_poly.type
_entity_poly.pdbx_seq_one_letter_code
_entity_poly.pdbx_strand_id
1 'polypeptide(L)'
;METPPKITEIKEWILSHNPLGLAHGGTLSLKDIDPNPWSGHFNYLIAAGTKKCVLRFQGPEWGTPAGVGDEYENLKAVQKHRVGPKVFYYADDFFGEPMMCEEYLDGKPLNRFSAHTQLRSFPAIGRMIAKINTMRWLQNYFYCNAVFSVATSSDFAKRLITAALLRFKSFCSSFLSRSKIRHFVTK
;
A
#
# COMPACT_ATOMS: atom_id res chain seq x y z
N MET A 1 16.84 -6.70 5.61
CA MET A 1 17.99 -6.99 4.72
C MET A 1 18.86 -5.75 4.47
N GLU A 2 20.20 -5.83 4.64
CA GLU A 2 21.12 -4.70 4.40
C GLU A 2 21.56 -4.55 2.94
N THR A 3 21.77 -5.67 2.23
CA THR A 3 22.25 -5.71 0.85
C THR A 3 21.33 -6.60 0.03
N PRO A 4 20.91 -6.21 -1.18
CA PRO A 4 20.03 -7.05 -1.98
C PRO A 4 20.80 -8.27 -2.51
N PRO A 5 20.11 -9.41 -2.77
CA PRO A 5 20.70 -10.52 -3.50
C PRO A 5 21.19 -10.04 -4.88
N LYS A 6 22.15 -10.75 -5.46
CA LYS A 6 22.66 -10.38 -6.79
C LYS A 6 21.53 -10.50 -7.82
N ILE A 7 21.55 -9.61 -8.82
CA ILE A 7 20.59 -9.64 -9.94
C ILE A 7 20.50 -11.03 -10.60
N THR A 8 21.61 -11.77 -10.67
CA THR A 8 21.66 -13.14 -11.19
C THR A 8 20.87 -14.11 -10.31
N GLU A 9 21.03 -14.04 -9.00
CA GLU A 9 20.32 -14.87 -8.02
C GLU A 9 18.81 -14.59 -8.05
N ILE A 10 18.42 -13.31 -8.15
CA ILE A 10 17.02 -12.92 -8.28
C ILE A 10 16.42 -13.48 -9.59
N LYS A 11 17.17 -13.41 -10.70
CA LYS A 11 16.73 -13.99 -11.99
C LYS A 11 16.56 -15.50 -11.90
N GLU A 12 17.51 -16.21 -11.30
CA GLU A 12 17.45 -17.65 -11.10
C GLU A 12 16.25 -18.04 -10.23
N TRP A 13 15.98 -17.27 -9.16
CA TRP A 13 14.80 -17.46 -8.33
C TRP A 13 13.51 -17.28 -9.14
N ILE A 14 13.40 -16.21 -9.94
CA ILE A 14 12.22 -15.95 -10.79
C ILE A 14 12.03 -17.07 -11.81
N LEU A 15 13.10 -17.58 -12.42
CA LEU A 15 13.00 -18.63 -13.43
C LEU A 15 12.61 -19.98 -12.82
N SER A 16 13.13 -20.30 -11.63
CA SER A 16 12.84 -21.56 -10.92
C SER A 16 11.44 -21.58 -10.30
N HIS A 17 11.02 -20.51 -9.64
CA HIS A 17 9.70 -20.40 -9.00
C HIS A 17 8.61 -19.99 -9.99
N ASN A 18 9.00 -19.38 -11.11
CA ASN A 18 8.12 -18.93 -12.19
C ASN A 18 6.89 -18.14 -11.70
N PRO A 19 7.06 -17.12 -10.84
CA PRO A 19 5.93 -16.31 -10.40
C PRO A 19 5.26 -15.71 -11.63
N LEU A 20 3.93 -15.78 -11.71
CA LEU A 20 3.12 -15.20 -12.80
C LEU A 20 3.36 -15.79 -14.21
N GLY A 21 4.03 -16.95 -14.29
CA GLY A 21 4.34 -17.61 -15.57
C GLY A 21 5.32 -16.80 -16.42
N LEU A 22 6.25 -16.05 -15.80
CA LEU A 22 7.21 -15.18 -16.47
C LEU A 22 8.30 -15.94 -17.24
N ALA A 23 8.57 -17.20 -16.89
CA ALA A 23 9.62 -18.03 -17.49
C ALA A 23 9.26 -18.60 -18.88
N HIS A 24 7.99 -18.52 -19.31
CA HIS A 24 7.53 -19.17 -20.54
C HIS A 24 7.48 -18.26 -21.79
N GLY A 25 7.85 -16.97 -21.69
CA GLY A 25 7.43 -15.96 -22.66
C GLY A 25 8.50 -15.12 -23.36
N GLY A 26 9.80 -15.30 -23.08
CA GLY A 26 10.89 -14.55 -23.74
C GLY A 26 12.02 -14.11 -22.81
N THR A 27 12.84 -13.16 -23.27
CA THR A 27 13.99 -12.64 -22.52
C THR A 27 13.54 -11.90 -21.25
N LEU A 28 13.89 -12.44 -20.08
CA LEU A 28 13.68 -11.81 -18.79
C LEU A 28 14.69 -10.68 -18.56
N SER A 29 14.20 -9.46 -18.43
CA SER A 29 14.98 -8.30 -17.99
C SER A 29 14.65 -7.98 -16.54
N LEU A 30 15.70 -7.68 -15.76
CA LEU A 30 15.61 -7.22 -14.39
C LEU A 30 16.46 -5.96 -14.29
N LYS A 31 15.83 -4.85 -13.90
CA LYS A 31 16.50 -3.55 -13.77
C LYS A 31 16.20 -2.97 -12.39
N ASP A 32 17.23 -2.56 -11.68
CA ASP A 32 17.08 -1.76 -10.47
C ASP A 32 16.44 -0.41 -10.82
N ILE A 33 15.34 -0.09 -10.14
CA ILE A 33 14.59 1.16 -10.33
C ILE A 33 14.56 2.01 -9.06
N ASP A 34 15.29 1.63 -8.01
CA ASP A 34 15.38 2.47 -6.84
C ASP A 34 16.15 3.76 -7.16
N PRO A 35 15.58 4.92 -6.80
CA PRO A 35 16.24 6.19 -7.03
C PRO A 35 17.40 6.44 -6.05
N ASN A 36 17.40 5.74 -4.90
CA ASN A 36 18.34 5.97 -3.81
C ASN A 36 18.84 4.64 -3.24
N PRO A 37 20.14 4.52 -2.93
CA PRO A 37 20.71 3.31 -2.29
C PRO A 37 20.22 3.06 -0.86
N TRP A 38 19.50 4.02 -0.27
CA TRP A 38 18.96 3.97 1.09
C TRP A 38 17.42 3.95 1.09
N SER A 39 16.78 3.40 0.07
CA SER A 39 15.32 3.22 0.14
C SER A 39 14.96 2.20 1.21
N GLY A 40 13.80 2.39 1.87
CA GLY A 40 13.23 1.38 2.76
C GLY A 40 12.94 0.04 2.07
N HIS A 41 13.04 -0.02 0.74
CA HIS A 41 12.76 -1.18 -0.09
C HIS A 41 13.84 -1.36 -1.14
N PHE A 42 14.01 -2.58 -1.61
CA PHE A 42 14.60 -2.83 -2.92
C PHE A 42 13.50 -3.00 -3.97
N ASN A 43 13.56 -2.26 -5.06
CA ASN A 43 12.60 -2.26 -6.16
C ASN A 43 13.29 -2.58 -7.49
N TYR A 44 12.85 -3.65 -8.13
CA TYR A 44 13.32 -4.04 -9.46
C TYR A 44 12.17 -4.09 -10.45
N LEU A 45 12.36 -3.47 -11.62
CA LEU A 45 11.48 -3.67 -12.75
C LEU A 45 11.79 -5.03 -13.40
N ILE A 46 10.82 -5.93 -13.35
CA ILE A 46 10.81 -7.16 -14.14
C ILE A 46 10.08 -6.88 -15.46
N ALA A 47 10.71 -7.25 -16.57
CA ALA A 47 10.06 -7.27 -17.89
C ALA A 47 10.27 -8.63 -18.56
N ALA A 48 9.17 -9.25 -18.99
CA ALA A 48 9.18 -10.52 -19.74
C ALA A 48 8.14 -10.43 -20.87
N GLY A 49 8.62 -10.24 -22.11
CA GLY A 49 7.75 -9.97 -23.26
C GLY A 49 6.94 -8.68 -23.06
N THR A 50 5.61 -8.78 -23.10
CA THR A 50 4.69 -7.65 -22.88
C THR A 50 4.34 -7.42 -21.41
N LYS A 51 4.73 -8.34 -20.51
CA LYS A 51 4.44 -8.23 -19.08
C LYS A 51 5.51 -7.38 -18.39
N LYS A 52 5.06 -6.47 -17.52
CA LYS A 52 5.92 -5.68 -16.62
C LYS A 52 5.34 -5.71 -15.20
N CYS A 53 6.21 -5.86 -14.21
CA CYS A 53 5.86 -5.72 -12.80
C CYS A 53 7.06 -5.17 -12.02
N VAL A 54 6.78 -4.65 -10.83
CA VAL A 54 7.80 -4.26 -9.87
C VAL A 54 7.93 -5.38 -8.85
N LEU A 55 9.11 -5.98 -8.76
CA LEU A 55 9.50 -6.80 -7.63
C LEU A 55 9.95 -5.87 -6.51
N ARG A 56 9.33 -6.02 -5.35
CA ARG A 56 9.63 -5.25 -4.15
C ARG A 56 9.89 -6.17 -2.98
N PHE A 57 10.95 -5.91 -2.24
CA PHE A 57 11.27 -6.58 -0.97
C PHE A 57 11.98 -5.62 -0.02
N GLN A 58 12.21 -6.06 1.21
CA GLN A 58 12.70 -5.20 2.29
C GLN A 58 14.11 -4.64 2.00
N GLY A 59 14.27 -3.33 2.19
CA GLY A 59 15.55 -2.61 2.12
C GLY A 59 16.16 -2.30 3.48
N PRO A 60 17.33 -1.64 3.52
CA PRO A 60 18.13 -1.41 4.72
C PRO A 60 17.50 -0.44 5.72
N GLU A 61 16.72 0.54 5.28
CA GLU A 61 16.08 1.51 6.19
C GLU A 61 14.81 0.98 6.87
N TRP A 62 14.40 -0.25 6.57
CA TRP A 62 13.21 -0.80 7.22
C TRP A 62 13.54 -1.38 8.59
N GLY A 63 13.10 -0.67 9.64
CA GLY A 63 13.35 -1.06 11.03
C GLY A 63 12.64 -2.34 11.52
N THR A 64 11.70 -2.92 10.76
CA THR A 64 10.99 -4.17 11.13
C THR A 64 10.60 -5.02 9.91
N PRO A 65 10.63 -6.36 9.99
CA PRO A 65 10.24 -7.28 8.90
C PRO A 65 8.78 -7.19 8.43
N ALA A 66 7.90 -6.61 9.25
CA ALA A 66 6.46 -6.50 8.95
C ALA A 66 6.15 -5.59 7.74
N GLY A 67 7.13 -4.83 7.25
CA GLY A 67 6.94 -3.77 6.27
C GLY A 67 6.23 -4.18 4.97
N VAL A 68 6.80 -5.13 4.24
CA VAL A 68 6.27 -5.58 2.95
C VAL A 68 4.98 -6.39 3.13
N GLY A 69 4.85 -7.15 4.22
CA GLY A 69 3.64 -7.90 4.54
C GLY A 69 2.45 -6.98 4.87
N ASP A 70 2.67 -5.96 5.69
CA ASP A 70 1.64 -4.95 5.98
C ASP A 70 1.25 -4.17 4.73
N GLU A 71 2.22 -3.83 3.87
CA GLU A 71 1.93 -3.17 2.60
C GLU A 71 1.10 -4.08 1.68
N TYR A 72 1.44 -5.37 1.58
CA TYR A 72 0.66 -6.35 0.85
C TYR A 72 -0.80 -6.35 1.31
N GLU A 73 -1.06 -6.52 2.62
CA GLU A 73 -2.41 -6.56 3.16
C GLU A 73 -3.19 -5.28 2.87
N ASN A 74 -2.53 -4.11 3.04
CA ASN A 74 -3.13 -2.81 2.73
C ASN A 74 -3.48 -2.71 1.23
N LEU A 75 -2.57 -3.06 0.34
CA LEU A 75 -2.78 -3.03 -1.11
C LEU A 75 -3.89 -3.98 -1.53
N LYS A 76 -3.93 -5.21 -0.99
CA LYS A 76 -5.01 -6.17 -1.23
C LYS A 76 -6.36 -5.64 -0.78
N ALA A 77 -6.43 -5.01 0.40
CA ALA A 77 -7.66 -4.44 0.93
C ALA A 77 -8.22 -3.30 0.05
N VAL A 78 -7.33 -2.46 -0.51
CA VAL A 78 -7.72 -1.31 -1.35
C VAL A 78 -7.80 -1.64 -2.84
N GLN A 79 -7.30 -2.79 -3.29
CA GLN A 79 -7.19 -3.17 -4.71
C GLN A 79 -8.53 -3.04 -5.46
N LYS A 80 -9.63 -3.49 -4.86
CA LYS A 80 -10.99 -3.40 -5.45
C LYS A 80 -11.43 -1.96 -5.76
N HIS A 81 -10.82 -0.99 -5.11
CA HIS A 81 -11.11 0.42 -5.29
C HIS A 81 -10.22 1.11 -6.33
N ARG A 82 -9.20 0.43 -6.88
CA ARG A 82 -8.29 0.98 -7.90
C ARG A 82 -7.63 2.29 -7.47
N VAL A 83 -7.12 2.34 -6.23
CA VAL A 83 -6.44 3.52 -5.64
C VAL A 83 -4.94 3.29 -5.40
N GLY A 84 -4.42 2.16 -5.84
CA GLY A 84 -3.01 1.77 -5.75
C GLY A 84 -2.71 0.68 -6.79
N PRO A 85 -1.44 0.27 -6.91
CA PRO A 85 -1.05 -0.81 -7.81
C PRO A 85 -1.72 -2.12 -7.39
N LYS A 86 -2.00 -2.98 -8.37
CA LYS A 86 -2.42 -4.36 -8.07
C LYS A 86 -1.23 -5.19 -7.64
N VAL A 87 -1.38 -5.98 -6.59
CA VAL A 87 -0.42 -7.04 -6.27
C VAL A 87 -0.76 -8.28 -7.08
N PHE A 88 0.19 -8.76 -7.86
CA PHE A 88 0.06 -9.96 -8.68
C PHE A 88 0.55 -11.22 -7.95
N TYR A 89 1.61 -11.10 -7.16
CA TYR A 89 2.24 -12.21 -6.45
C TYR A 89 2.80 -11.74 -5.12
N TYR A 90 2.84 -12.64 -4.13
CA TYR A 90 3.43 -12.42 -2.81
C TYR A 90 4.10 -13.72 -2.36
N ALA A 91 5.25 -13.62 -1.70
CA ALA A 91 5.92 -14.73 -1.05
C ALA A 91 6.52 -14.27 0.28
N ASP A 92 6.35 -15.07 1.32
CA ASP A 92 6.90 -14.80 2.66
C ASP A 92 8.41 -15.06 2.75
N ASP A 93 8.93 -15.95 1.90
CA ASP A 93 10.32 -16.41 1.96
C ASP A 93 11.06 -16.19 0.62
N PHE A 94 11.34 -14.92 0.34
CA PHE A 94 12.23 -14.50 -0.73
C PHE A 94 13.58 -14.12 -0.13
N PHE A 95 14.51 -15.07 -0.17
CA PHE A 95 15.82 -14.96 0.49
C PHE A 95 15.69 -14.66 2.01
N GLY A 96 14.72 -15.31 2.68
CA GLY A 96 14.46 -15.13 4.11
C GLY A 96 13.59 -13.93 4.48
N GLU A 97 13.08 -13.17 3.50
CA GLU A 97 12.27 -11.97 3.73
C GLU A 97 11.03 -11.96 2.82
N PRO A 98 9.95 -11.25 3.20
CA PRO A 98 8.78 -11.13 2.33
C PRO A 98 9.05 -10.29 1.07
N MET A 99 8.43 -10.68 -0.04
CA MET A 99 8.42 -9.92 -1.29
C MET A 99 7.04 -9.87 -1.92
N MET A 100 6.85 -8.88 -2.79
CA MET A 100 5.70 -8.82 -3.69
C MET A 100 6.08 -8.44 -5.11
N CYS A 101 5.33 -8.96 -6.07
CA CYS A 101 5.31 -8.46 -7.44
C CYS A 101 4.04 -7.64 -7.66
N GLU A 102 4.19 -6.35 -7.93
CA GLU A 102 3.08 -5.42 -8.11
C GLU A 102 3.03 -4.82 -9.53
N GLU A 103 1.91 -4.21 -9.85
CA GLU A 103 1.65 -3.53 -11.12
C GLU A 103 2.66 -2.41 -11.36
N TYR A 104 3.33 -2.46 -12.52
CA TYR A 104 4.15 -1.35 -12.97
C TYR A 104 3.26 -0.21 -13.46
N LEU A 105 3.30 0.92 -12.76
CA LEU A 105 2.55 2.13 -13.13
C LEU A 105 3.39 2.99 -14.08
N ASP A 106 3.03 2.99 -15.36
CA ASP A 106 3.70 3.83 -16.35
C ASP A 106 3.31 5.31 -16.16
N GLY A 107 4.31 6.16 -15.93
CA GLY A 107 4.11 7.56 -15.65
C GLY A 107 5.33 8.25 -15.06
N LYS A 108 5.11 9.46 -14.57
CA LYS A 108 6.12 10.25 -13.87
C LYS A 108 5.56 10.67 -12.51
N PRO A 109 6.41 10.87 -11.49
CA PRO A 109 5.99 11.53 -10.26
C PRO A 109 5.38 12.91 -10.55
N LEU A 110 4.37 13.31 -9.78
CA LEU A 110 3.60 14.54 -10.03
C LEU A 110 4.50 15.78 -10.16
N ASN A 111 5.54 15.87 -9.33
CA ASN A 111 6.50 16.97 -9.31
C ASN A 111 7.40 17.07 -10.57
N ARG A 112 7.38 16.07 -11.45
CA ARG A 112 8.11 16.07 -12.72
C ARG A 112 7.28 16.58 -13.90
N PHE A 113 5.99 16.87 -13.70
CA PHE A 113 5.14 17.49 -14.71
C PHE A 113 5.21 19.02 -14.66
N SER A 114 4.80 19.69 -15.74
CA SER A 114 4.65 21.15 -15.75
C SER A 114 3.61 21.62 -14.73
N ALA A 115 3.75 22.85 -14.21
CA ALA A 115 2.81 23.42 -13.24
C ALA A 115 1.35 23.37 -13.74
N HIS A 116 1.13 23.65 -15.03
CA HIS A 116 -0.19 23.54 -15.64
C HIS A 116 -0.78 22.12 -15.56
N THR A 117 0.03 21.10 -15.83
CA THR A 117 -0.41 19.69 -15.75
C THR A 117 -0.68 19.27 -14.31
N GLN A 118 0.15 19.71 -13.36
CA GLN A 118 -0.05 19.46 -11.93
C GLN A 118 -1.38 20.04 -11.46
N LEU A 119 -1.65 21.31 -11.77
CA LEU A 119 -2.91 22.00 -11.43
C LEU A 119 -4.14 21.27 -11.99
N ARG A 120 -4.08 20.82 -13.24
CA ARG A 120 -5.16 20.04 -13.86
C ARG A 120 -5.37 18.66 -13.23
N SER A 121 -4.35 18.12 -12.55
CA SER A 121 -4.40 16.81 -11.90
C SER A 121 -5.02 16.86 -10.50
N PHE A 122 -5.00 18.02 -9.82
CA PHE A 122 -5.49 18.15 -8.44
C PHE A 122 -6.94 17.71 -8.23
N PRO A 123 -7.91 18.01 -9.12
CA PRO A 123 -9.27 17.50 -8.94
C PRO A 123 -9.35 15.97 -8.94
N ALA A 124 -8.53 15.29 -9.76
CA ALA A 124 -8.48 13.83 -9.80
C ALA A 124 -7.83 13.26 -8.53
N ILE A 125 -6.74 13.87 -8.05
CA ILE A 125 -6.08 13.52 -6.80
C ILE A 125 -7.04 13.70 -5.61
N GLY A 126 -7.77 14.82 -5.55
CA GLY A 126 -8.77 15.07 -4.52
C GLY A 126 -9.87 14.00 -4.48
N ARG A 127 -10.38 13.57 -5.64
CA ARG A 127 -11.34 12.46 -5.73
C ARG A 127 -10.74 11.13 -5.26
N MET A 128 -9.48 10.86 -5.59
CA MET A 128 -8.77 9.66 -5.12
C MET A 128 -8.64 9.64 -3.59
N ILE A 129 -8.19 10.76 -2.99
CA ILE A 129 -8.08 10.92 -1.53
C ILE A 129 -9.44 10.77 -0.85
N ALA A 130 -10.47 11.43 -1.37
CA ALA A 130 -11.83 11.30 -0.84
C ALA A 130 -12.32 9.84 -0.88
N LYS A 131 -12.04 9.13 -1.98
CA LYS A 131 -12.38 7.71 -2.11
C LYS A 131 -11.67 6.86 -1.06
N ILE A 132 -10.36 7.04 -0.87
CA ILE A 132 -9.56 6.38 0.18
C ILE A 132 -10.20 6.62 1.56
N ASN A 133 -10.54 7.87 1.88
CA ASN A 133 -11.10 8.23 3.18
C ASN A 133 -12.51 7.69 3.45
N THR A 134 -13.25 7.29 2.41
CA THR A 134 -14.57 6.65 2.55
C THR A 134 -14.52 5.14 2.78
N MET A 135 -13.34 4.52 2.70
CA MET A 135 -13.20 3.06 2.87
C MET A 135 -13.41 2.67 4.33
N ARG A 136 -14.47 1.90 4.60
CA ARG A 136 -14.87 1.49 5.96
C ARG A 136 -13.78 0.75 6.73
N TRP A 137 -13.03 -0.15 6.07
CA TRP A 137 -11.92 -0.85 6.71
C TRP A 137 -10.81 0.11 7.16
N LEU A 138 -10.47 1.13 6.37
CA LEU A 138 -9.47 2.13 6.77
C LEU A 138 -9.97 2.94 7.99
N GLN A 139 -11.26 3.33 7.97
CA GLN A 139 -11.89 4.02 9.10
C GLN A 139 -11.93 3.17 10.38
N ASN A 140 -12.07 1.85 10.24
CA ASN A 140 -12.06 0.88 11.33
C ASN A 140 -10.63 0.51 11.78
N TYR A 141 -9.66 0.41 10.86
CA TYR A 141 -8.25 0.17 11.15
C TYR A 141 -7.66 1.32 11.97
N PHE A 142 -7.88 2.57 11.55
CA PHE A 142 -7.52 3.74 12.36
C PHE A 142 -8.26 3.76 13.70
N TYR A 143 -9.53 3.36 13.74
CA TYR A 143 -10.29 3.30 14.99
C TYR A 143 -9.70 2.26 15.95
N CYS A 144 -9.45 1.04 15.47
CA CYS A 144 -8.85 -0.04 16.25
C CYS A 144 -7.44 0.32 16.71
N ASN A 145 -6.58 0.84 15.83
CA ASN A 145 -5.23 1.27 16.21
C ASN A 145 -5.24 2.45 17.19
N ALA A 146 -6.18 3.39 17.05
CA ALA A 146 -6.38 4.44 18.05
C ALA A 146 -6.83 3.86 19.40
N VAL A 147 -7.73 2.88 19.42
CA VAL A 147 -8.15 2.16 20.64
C VAL A 147 -6.98 1.38 21.27
N PHE A 148 -6.21 0.65 20.47
CA PHE A 148 -5.04 -0.10 20.94
C PHE A 148 -3.95 0.84 21.46
N SER A 149 -3.65 1.93 20.75
CA SER A 149 -2.69 2.96 21.20
C SER A 149 -3.10 3.60 22.52
N VAL A 150 -4.40 3.81 22.77
CA VAL A 150 -4.92 4.25 24.08
C VAL A 150 -4.70 3.18 25.15
N ALA A 151 -4.97 1.92 24.83
CA ALA A 151 -4.83 0.83 25.80
C ALA A 151 -3.37 0.63 26.24
N THR A 152 -2.41 0.88 25.34
CA THR A 152 -0.97 0.63 25.57
C THR A 152 -0.14 1.87 25.90
N SER A 153 -0.63 3.09 25.65
CA SER A 153 0.09 4.34 25.97
C SER A 153 0.27 4.53 27.48
N SER A 154 1.47 4.82 27.99
CA SER A 154 1.64 5.21 29.41
C SER A 154 1.20 6.66 29.71
N ASP A 155 0.93 7.44 28.66
CA ASP A 155 0.55 8.85 28.75
C ASP A 155 -0.98 9.00 28.86
N PHE A 156 -1.42 9.39 30.06
CA PHE A 156 -2.83 9.57 30.43
C PHE A 156 -3.54 10.67 29.61
N ALA A 157 -2.84 11.73 29.21
CA ALA A 157 -3.43 12.82 28.44
C ALA A 157 -3.77 12.35 27.01
N LYS A 158 -2.87 11.57 26.40
CA LYS A 158 -3.13 10.93 25.09
C LYS A 158 -4.26 9.92 25.16
N ARG A 159 -4.40 9.18 26.28
CA ARG A 159 -5.54 8.26 26.49
C ARG A 159 -6.87 8.99 26.48
N LEU A 160 -6.97 10.10 27.22
CA LEU A 160 -8.21 10.89 27.34
C LEU A 160 -8.62 11.55 26.02
N ILE A 161 -7.68 12.18 25.32
CA ILE A 161 -7.96 12.87 24.05
C ILE A 161 -8.44 11.86 23.00
N THR A 162 -7.74 10.75 22.85
CA THR A 162 -8.13 9.74 21.86
C THR A 162 -9.44 9.04 22.24
N ALA A 163 -9.68 8.73 23.52
CA ALA A 163 -10.97 8.19 23.97
C ALA A 163 -12.15 9.17 23.71
N ALA A 164 -11.94 10.47 23.92
CA ALA A 164 -12.93 11.49 23.62
C ALA A 164 -13.24 11.59 22.11
N LEU A 165 -12.22 11.54 21.26
CA LEU A 165 -12.37 11.53 19.80
C LEU A 165 -13.10 10.28 19.29
N LEU A 166 -12.82 9.11 19.87
CA LEU A 166 -13.50 7.86 19.54
C LEU A 166 -14.98 7.87 19.93
N ARG A 167 -15.31 8.43 21.11
CA ARG A 167 -16.71 8.60 21.56
C ARG A 167 -17.46 9.63 20.72
N PHE A 168 -16.82 10.74 20.35
CA PHE A 168 -17.42 11.75 19.48
C PHE A 168 -17.73 11.19 18.09
N LYS A 169 -16.82 10.40 17.49
CA LYS A 169 -17.04 9.72 16.22
C LYS A 169 -18.21 8.73 16.30
N SER A 170 -18.29 7.94 17.38
CA SER A 170 -19.41 7.03 17.64
C SER A 170 -20.74 7.79 17.71
N PHE A 171 -20.78 8.87 18.48
CA PHE A 171 -21.96 9.73 18.65
C PHE A 171 -22.43 10.31 17.30
N CYS A 172 -21.53 10.90 16.51
CA CYS A 172 -21.83 11.43 15.18
C CYS A 172 -22.36 10.36 14.22
N SER A 173 -21.81 9.15 14.26
CA SER A 173 -22.27 8.04 13.42
C SER A 173 -23.68 7.55 13.78
N SER A 174 -24.00 7.49 15.08
CA SER A 174 -25.34 7.14 15.58
C SER A 174 -26.37 8.24 15.35
N PHE A 175 -25.96 9.51 15.33
CA PHE A 175 -26.86 10.63 15.04
C PHE A 175 -27.22 10.68 13.55
N LEU A 176 -26.25 10.45 12.66
CA LEU A 176 -26.47 10.38 11.21
C LEU A 176 -27.26 9.13 10.77
N SER A 177 -27.16 8.00 11.49
CA SER A 177 -27.99 6.83 11.20
C SER A 177 -29.45 7.04 11.62
N ARG A 178 -29.68 7.71 12.77
CA ARG A 178 -31.02 8.05 13.25
C ARG A 178 -31.74 9.09 12.38
N SER A 179 -31.02 10.03 11.75
CA SER A 179 -31.64 10.99 10.82
C SER A 179 -32.10 10.33 9.51
N LYS A 180 -31.37 9.32 9.01
CA LYS A 180 -31.79 8.54 7.84
C LYS A 180 -33.01 7.66 8.09
N ILE A 181 -33.19 7.14 9.31
CA ILE A 181 -34.37 6.34 9.66
C ILE A 181 -35.63 7.22 9.73
N ARG A 182 -35.54 8.47 10.21
CA ARG A 182 -36.70 9.38 10.23
C ARG A 182 -37.22 9.77 8.86
N HIS A 183 -36.40 9.78 7.82
CA HIS A 183 -36.86 10.05 6.45
C HIS A 183 -37.55 8.87 5.75
N PHE A 184 -37.47 7.66 6.31
CA PHE A 184 -38.15 6.47 5.79
C PHE A 184 -39.49 6.17 6.48
N VAL A 185 -39.82 6.87 7.57
CA VAL A 185 -41.04 6.65 8.37
C VAL A 185 -42.14 7.70 8.07
N THR A 186 -41.88 8.67 7.18
CA THR A 186 -42.85 9.70 6.77
C THR A 186 -43.14 9.71 5.27
N LYS A 187 -43.27 8.53 4.65
CA LYS A 187 -43.92 8.36 3.35
C LYS A 187 -44.93 7.23 3.43
#